data_AF-A0A392QC16-F1
#
_entry.id   AF-A0A392QC16-F1
#
_cell.length_a   1.000
_cell.length_b   1.000
_cell.length_c   1.000
_cell.angle_alpha   90.00
_cell.angle_beta   90.00
_cell.angle_gamma   90.00
#
_symmetry.space_group_name_H-M   'P 1'
#
loop_
_entity.id
_entity.type
_entity.pdbx_description
1 polymer ?
#
loop_
_entity_poly.entity_id
_entity_poly.type
_entity_poly.pdbx_seq_one_letter_code
_entity_poly.pdbx_strand_id
1 'polypeptide(L)'
;APYCDVDENGIKHLVLCRVIMGNMELLRPGSGQLRPSGCEYDNGVDDIQCPKYYVVWNMNINTHIYPEFVVSFKAPLDAEVLKREGVDYRQTN
;
A
#
# COMPACT_ATOMS: atom_id res chain seq x y z
N ALA A 1 -10.81 -3.07 -0.68
CA ALA A 1 -9.35 -3.16 -0.40
C ALA A 1 -8.75 -3.96 -1.54
N PRO A 2 -8.51 -3.28 -2.67
CA PRO A 2 -8.32 -3.96 -3.96
C PRO A 2 -6.94 -4.59 -4.09
N TYR A 3 -5.97 -4.11 -3.31
CA TYR A 3 -4.58 -4.55 -3.35
C TYR A 3 -4.25 -5.65 -2.33
N CYS A 4 -5.25 -6.13 -1.57
CA CYS A 4 -5.08 -7.25 -0.65
C CYS A 4 -5.57 -8.51 -1.32
N ASP A 5 -4.66 -9.44 -1.58
CA ASP A 5 -4.98 -10.76 -2.11
C ASP A 5 -5.85 -11.55 -1.13
N VAL A 6 -6.66 -12.43 -1.69
CA VAL A 6 -7.56 -13.32 -0.94
C VAL A 6 -6.86 -14.66 -0.77
N ASP A 7 -6.76 -15.16 0.46
CA ASP A 7 -6.21 -16.47 0.76
C ASP A 7 -7.16 -17.62 0.38
N GLU A 8 -6.73 -18.86 0.59
CA GLU A 8 -7.54 -20.07 0.34
C GLU A 8 -8.88 -20.12 1.12
N ASN A 9 -9.01 -19.34 2.20
CA ASN A 9 -10.17 -19.28 3.07
C ASN A 9 -11.10 -18.09 2.78
N GLY A 10 -10.80 -17.31 1.74
CA GLY A 10 -11.57 -16.12 1.40
C GLY A 10 -11.25 -14.91 2.29
N ILE A 11 -10.10 -14.89 2.97
CA ILE A 11 -9.69 -13.86 3.93
C ILE A 11 -8.62 -12.96 3.30
N LYS A 12 -8.73 -11.65 3.56
CA LYS A 12 -7.72 -10.65 3.22
C LYS A 12 -6.91 -10.30 4.46
N HIS A 13 -5.61 -10.06 4.26
CA HIS A 13 -4.70 -9.66 5.33
C HIS A 13 -4.08 -8.29 5.04
N LEU A 14 -4.05 -7.44 6.06
CA LEU A 14 -3.35 -6.16 6.06
C LEU A 14 -2.34 -6.15 7.20
N VAL A 15 -1.17 -5.57 6.98
CA VAL A 15 -0.18 -5.35 8.04
C VAL A 15 -0.19 -3.89 8.42
N LEU A 16 -0.42 -3.59 9.70
CA LEU A 16 -0.19 -2.27 10.25
C LEU A 16 1.27 -2.17 10.67
N CYS A 17 1.98 -1.20 10.11
CA CYS A 17 3.40 -0.99 10.38
C CYS A 17 3.62 0.34 11.11
N ARG A 18 4.61 0.37 12.00
CA ARG A 18 5.28 1.61 12.39
C ARG A 18 6.38 1.89 11.40
N VAL A 19 6.36 3.09 10.82
CA VAL A 19 7.35 3.50 9.80
C VAL A 19 8.07 4.74 10.27
N ILE A 20 9.41 4.69 10.29
CA ILE A 20 10.24 5.86 10.48
C ILE A 20 10.31 6.59 9.14
N MET A 21 9.56 7.68 8.99
CA MET A 21 9.53 8.42 7.73
C MET A 21 10.75 9.32 7.53
N GLY A 22 11.33 9.84 8.62
CA GLY A 22 12.47 10.77 8.55
C GLY A 22 12.10 12.07 7.84
N ASN A 23 13.06 12.66 7.14
CA ASN A 23 12.81 13.80 6.28
C ASN A 23 12.15 13.35 4.97
N MET A 24 10.90 13.74 4.78
CA MET A 24 10.06 13.23 3.69
C MET A 24 10.31 13.98 2.39
N GLU A 25 10.55 13.24 1.32
CA GLU A 25 10.64 13.75 -0.04
C GLU A 25 9.26 13.75 -0.71
N LEU A 26 8.82 14.91 -1.21
CA LEU A 26 7.60 14.99 -2.00
C LEU A 26 7.82 14.36 -3.39
N LEU A 27 7.14 13.25 -3.65
CA LEU A 27 7.26 12.51 -4.91
C LEU A 27 6.35 13.10 -5.98
N ARG A 28 6.93 13.41 -7.14
CA ARG A 28 6.16 13.81 -8.32
C ARG A 28 5.63 12.57 -9.04
N PRO A 29 4.35 12.57 -9.48
CA PRO A 29 3.83 11.50 -10.31
C PRO A 29 4.72 11.21 -11.52
N GLY A 30 5.08 9.94 -11.72
CA GLY A 30 5.94 9.51 -12.83
C GLY A 30 7.44 9.73 -12.63
N SER A 31 7.91 10.06 -11.42
CA SER A 31 9.34 10.32 -11.17
C SER A 31 10.26 9.12 -11.42
N GLY A 32 9.76 7.88 -11.31
CA GLY A 32 10.56 6.67 -11.52
C GLY A 32 11.73 6.52 -10.54
N GLN A 33 11.70 7.22 -9.42
CA GLN A 33 12.77 7.21 -8.43
C GLN A 33 12.89 5.84 -7.75
N LEU A 34 14.13 5.38 -7.58
CA LEU A 34 14.46 4.10 -6.91
C LEU A 34 15.21 4.32 -5.57
N ARG A 35 15.48 5.58 -5.24
CA ARG A 35 16.19 6.07 -4.05
C ARG A 35 15.82 7.55 -3.84
N PRO A 36 16.14 8.15 -2.67
CA PRO A 36 15.93 9.59 -2.47
C PRO A 36 16.67 10.43 -3.51
N SER A 37 16.14 11.59 -3.89
CA SER A 37 16.83 12.50 -4.83
C SER A 37 18.07 13.17 -4.24
N GLY A 38 18.15 13.25 -2.92
CA GLY A 38 19.21 13.93 -2.18
C GLY A 38 19.51 13.23 -0.85
N CYS A 39 20.67 13.52 -0.27
CA CYS A 39 21.10 12.93 1.00
C CYS A 39 20.37 13.51 2.22
N GLU A 40 19.65 14.61 2.03
CA GLU A 40 18.79 15.22 3.03
C GLU A 40 17.48 14.47 3.24
N TYR A 41 17.09 13.58 2.32
CA TYR A 41 15.81 12.88 2.35
C TYR A 41 15.98 11.41 2.73
N ASP A 42 15.01 10.90 3.50
CA ASP A 42 15.00 9.51 3.95
C ASP A 42 14.01 8.66 3.14
N ASN A 43 12.74 9.08 3.04
CA ASN A 43 11.66 8.33 2.42
C ASN A 43 10.69 9.26 1.65
N GLY A 44 9.89 8.69 0.75
CA GLY A 44 8.99 9.46 -0.11
C GLY A 44 7.55 9.54 0.40
N VAL A 45 6.85 10.62 0.01
CA VAL A 45 5.44 10.85 0.29
C VAL A 45 4.73 11.50 -0.90
N ASP A 46 3.42 11.28 -1.06
CA ASP A 46 2.62 11.88 -2.13
C ASP A 46 2.15 13.32 -1.84
N ASP A 47 1.87 13.64 -0.57
CA ASP A 47 1.52 14.97 -0.09
C ASP A 47 2.04 15.19 1.34
N ILE A 48 2.70 16.32 1.61
CA ILE A 48 3.32 16.60 2.91
C ILE A 48 2.27 16.93 3.99
N GLN A 49 1.15 17.55 3.62
CA GLN A 49 0.13 18.02 4.55
C GLN A 49 -0.95 16.96 4.80
N CYS A 50 -1.35 16.23 3.76
CA CYS A 50 -2.39 15.21 3.80
C CYS A 50 -1.92 13.93 3.08
N PRO A 51 -0.93 13.22 3.64
CA PRO A 51 -0.34 12.05 3.01
C PRO A 51 -1.33 10.89 2.89
N LYS A 52 -1.31 10.23 1.73
CA LYS A 52 -2.11 9.01 1.47
C LYS A 52 -1.23 7.81 1.13
N TYR A 53 -0.07 8.07 0.54
CA TYR A 53 0.87 7.04 0.13
C TYR A 53 2.29 7.40 0.57
N TYR A 54 2.95 6.42 1.16
CA TYR A 54 4.34 6.52 1.58
C TYR A 54 5.18 5.53 0.79
N VAL A 55 6.42 5.90 0.50
CA VAL A 55 7.39 5.05 -0.19
C VAL A 55 8.64 4.94 0.66
N VAL A 56 8.87 3.73 1.19
CA VAL A 56 10.13 3.39 1.86
C VAL A 56 11.05 2.74 0.84
N TRP A 57 12.22 3.34 0.60
CA TRP A 57 13.18 2.79 -0.36
C TRP A 57 13.80 1.50 0.14
N ASN A 58 14.24 0.63 -0.79
CA ASN A 58 14.77 -0.70 -0.47
C ASN A 58 15.88 -0.70 0.59
N MET A 59 16.74 0.33 0.59
CA MET A 59 17.82 0.47 1.58
C MET A 59 17.32 0.66 3.02
N ASN A 60 16.09 1.12 3.19
CA ASN A 60 15.48 1.44 4.48
C ASN A 60 14.44 0.40 4.94
N ILE A 61 14.00 -0.54 4.09
CA ILE A 61 12.93 -1.50 4.42
C ILE A 61 13.21 -2.25 5.73
N ASN A 62 14.43 -2.77 5.92
CA ASN A 62 14.79 -3.59 7.08
C ASN A 62 15.04 -2.78 8.37
N THR A 63 15.18 -1.46 8.27
CA THR A 63 15.57 -0.59 9.39
C THR A 63 14.46 0.38 9.79
N HIS A 64 13.58 0.74 8.85
CA HIS A 64 12.56 1.78 9.03
C HIS A 64 11.14 1.23 9.10
N ILE A 65 10.91 -0.06 8.84
CA ILE A 65 9.59 -0.69 8.92
C ILE A 65 9.58 -1.70 10.06
N TYR A 66 8.69 -1.47 11.03
CA TYR A 66 8.37 -2.44 12.07
C TYR A 66 6.92 -2.90 11.90
N PRO A 67 6.66 -4.15 11.46
CA PRO A 67 5.31 -4.68 11.37
C PRO A 67 4.77 -4.90 12.79
N GLU A 68 3.69 -4.20 13.13
CA GLU A 68 3.14 -4.20 14.49
C GLU A 68 1.95 -5.14 14.64
N PHE A 69 1.01 -5.11 13.68
CA PHE A 69 -0.19 -5.95 13.73
C PHE A 69 -0.56 -6.50 12.37
N VAL A 70 -1.27 -7.63 12.38
CA VAL A 70 -1.95 -8.18 11.21
C VAL A 70 -3.45 -8.06 11.42
N VAL A 71 -4.15 -7.46 10.47
CA VAL A 71 -5.60 -7.33 10.42
C VAL A 71 -6.13 -8.29 9.38
N SER A 72 -6.90 -9.29 9.82
CA SER A 72 -7.52 -10.30 8.98
C SER A 72 -9.01 -10.02 8.87
N PHE A 73 -9.53 -9.92 7.64
CA PHE A 73 -10.93 -9.55 7.43
C PHE A 73 -11.48 -10.19 6.14
N LYS A 74 -12.80 -10.34 6.09
CA LYS A 74 -13.53 -10.65 4.86
C LYS A 74 -14.14 -9.36 4.34
N ALA A 75 -14.00 -9.10 3.05
CA ALA A 75 -14.64 -7.97 2.38
C ALA A 75 -15.30 -8.47 1.10
N PRO A 76 -16.40 -7.83 0.66
CA PRO A 76 -16.96 -8.09 -0.67
C PRO A 76 -15.87 -7.93 -1.74
N LEU A 77 -15.95 -8.73 -2.81
CA LEU A 77 -15.10 -8.51 -3.98
C LEU A 77 -15.33 -7.09 -4.50
N ASP A 78 -14.23 -6.36 -4.72
CA ASP A 78 -14.31 -5.03 -5.34
C ASP A 78 -14.90 -5.22 -6.74
N ALA A 79 -16.04 -4.58 -7.03
CA ALA A 79 -16.78 -4.75 -8.29
C ALA A 79 -15.94 -4.45 -9.55
N GLU A 80 -14.83 -3.74 -9.40
CA GLU A 80 -13.85 -3.49 -10.47
C GLU A 80 -13.00 -4.71 -10.83
N VAL A 81 -12.70 -5.61 -9.88
CA VAL A 81 -12.01 -6.88 -10.15
C VAL A 81 -12.95 -7.83 -10.89
N LEU A 82 -14.23 -7.86 -10.51
CA LEU A 82 -15.27 -8.67 -11.14
C LEU A 82 -15.56 -8.25 -12.60
N LYS A 83 -15.39 -6.96 -12.93
CA LYS A 83 -15.45 -6.49 -14.33
C LYS A 83 -14.25 -6.95 -15.17
N ARG A 84 -13.07 -7.08 -14.57
CA ARG A 84 -11.87 -7.60 -15.26
C ARG A 84 -11.93 -9.11 -15.48
N GLU A 85 -12.62 -9.85 -14.60
CA GLU A 85 -12.79 -11.30 -14.72
C GLU A 85 -14.11 -11.73 -15.40
N GLY A 86 -14.92 -10.79 -15.90
CA GLY A 86 -16.11 -11.10 -16.70
C GLY A 86 -17.25 -11.79 -15.94
N VAL A 87 -17.31 -11.64 -14.61
CA VAL A 87 -18.36 -12.27 -13.79
C VAL A 87 -19.54 -11.30 -13.62
N ASP A 88 -20.66 -11.58 -14.30
CA ASP A 88 -21.91 -10.83 -14.21
C ASP A 88 -22.68 -11.20 -12.93
N TYR A 89 -22.98 -10.20 -12.08
CA TYR A 89 -23.66 -10.37 -10.80
C TYR A 89 -25.19 -10.32 -10.91
N ARG A 90 -25.75 -10.84 -12.01
CA ARG A 90 -27.20 -11.04 -12.15
C ARG A 90 -27.67 -12.39 -11.59
N GLN A 91 -27.24 -12.76 -10.38
CA GLN A 91 -27.97 -13.70 -9.51
C GLN A 91 -27.17 -13.95 -8.23
N THR A 92 -27.54 -13.26 -7.17
CA THR A 92 -27.75 -13.89 -5.85
C THR A 92 -28.61 -12.92 -5.04
N ASN A 93 -29.88 -13.29 -4.89
CA ASN A 93 -30.76 -12.82 -3.80
C ASN A 93 -30.18 -13.26 -2.46
#